data_AF-A0A661NFX5-F1
#
_entry.id   AF-A0A661NFX5-F1
#
_cell.length_a   1.000
_cell.length_b   1.000
_cell.length_c   1.000
_cell.angle_alpha   90.00
_cell.angle_beta   90.00
_cell.angle_gamma   90.00
#
_symmetry.space_group_name_H-M   'P 1'
#
loop_
_entity.id
_entity.type
_entity.pdbx_description
1 polymer ?
#
loop_
_entity_poly.entity_id
_entity_poly.type
_entity_poly.pdbx_seq_one_letter_code
_entity_poly.pdbx_strand_id
1 'polypeptide(L)'
;MVRRPLQTSQLLENSPLSRALPILAGTALVVFGLAGCNDLRDYDGAWSGKVIGDNTPDFILSGFPEGTELEIRDFAAHPAAGPPGFITTRGYDAFDDTPLEIIAPLEHDLLSQYDFPGMGRVRNYIYATRPTTGPLVGRDPMVFISLIDDDSLEVRVIVGSGDETTGGHFGLWYLGRQ
;
A
#
# COMPACT_ATOMS: atom_id res chain seq x y z
N MET A 1 -42.53 73.70 -56.56
CA MET A 1 -41.09 74.05 -56.64
C MET A 1 -40.87 75.20 -55.68
N VAL A 2 -39.74 75.22 -54.95
CA VAL A 2 -39.31 76.21 -53.93
C VAL A 2 -39.49 75.80 -52.44
N ARG A 3 -38.31 75.47 -51.86
CA ARG A 3 -37.78 75.65 -50.49
C ARG A 3 -38.40 74.90 -49.28
N ARG A 4 -37.63 73.92 -48.81
CA ARG A 4 -37.67 73.30 -47.46
C ARG A 4 -37.31 74.33 -46.37
N PRO A 5 -37.91 74.26 -45.17
CA PRO A 5 -37.41 74.97 -44.00
C PRO A 5 -36.61 74.08 -43.03
N LEU A 6 -35.55 74.70 -42.52
CA LEU A 6 -35.07 74.74 -41.13
C LEU A 6 -34.44 73.47 -40.49
N GLN A 7 -33.11 73.51 -40.44
CA GLN A 7 -32.31 72.99 -39.33
C GLN A 7 -32.75 73.62 -37.99
N THR A 8 -32.63 72.85 -36.91
CA THR A 8 -31.83 73.15 -35.70
C THR A 8 -32.51 72.56 -34.48
N SER A 9 -31.93 71.49 -33.93
CA SER A 9 -31.73 71.30 -32.48
C SER A 9 -30.94 70.02 -32.28
N GLN A 10 -29.62 70.16 -32.30
CA GLN A 10 -28.76 69.22 -31.59
C GLN A 10 -28.79 69.63 -30.12
N LEU A 11 -29.37 68.79 -29.28
CA LEU A 11 -29.18 68.85 -27.83
C LEU A 11 -28.93 67.42 -27.35
N LEU A 12 -27.65 67.19 -27.06
CA LEU A 12 -27.15 66.54 -25.85
C LEU A 12 -27.98 65.39 -25.28
N GLU A 13 -27.55 64.15 -25.50
CA GLU A 13 -27.58 63.11 -24.45
C GLU A 13 -26.63 61.95 -24.82
N ASN A 14 -25.33 62.23 -24.75
CA ASN A 14 -24.30 61.20 -24.65
C ASN A 14 -24.06 60.90 -23.17
N SER A 15 -24.62 59.80 -22.66
CA SER A 15 -24.31 59.26 -21.33
C SER A 15 -23.81 57.81 -21.45
N PRO A 16 -22.49 57.56 -21.42
CA PRO A 16 -21.93 56.22 -21.46
C PRO A 16 -21.63 55.71 -20.05
N LEU A 17 -22.62 55.56 -19.18
CA LEU A 17 -22.42 55.08 -17.80
C LEU A 17 -23.64 54.31 -17.29
N SER A 18 -23.93 53.13 -17.87
CA SER A 18 -24.64 52.08 -17.15
C SER A 18 -24.60 50.79 -17.97
N ARG A 19 -23.67 49.91 -17.63
CA ARG A 19 -23.74 48.43 -17.76
C ARG A 19 -22.39 47.84 -17.35
N ALA A 20 -22.03 48.07 -16.09
CA ALA A 20 -21.18 47.14 -15.38
C ALA A 20 -22.11 46.09 -14.77
N LEU A 21 -22.10 44.86 -15.28
CA LEU A 21 -22.34 43.69 -14.45
C LEU A 21 -21.57 42.48 -15.00
N PRO A 22 -20.92 41.69 -14.14
CA PRO A 22 -19.78 40.84 -14.50
C PRO A 22 -20.24 39.42 -14.81
N ILE A 23 -19.73 38.84 -15.90
CA ILE A 23 -19.76 37.37 -16.10
C ILE A 23 -18.31 36.90 -16.14
N LEU A 24 -17.65 37.00 -14.99
CA LEU A 24 -16.30 36.48 -14.73
C LEU A 24 -16.35 35.77 -13.37
N ALA A 25 -17.18 34.73 -13.28
CA ALA A 25 -17.25 33.86 -12.11
C ALA A 25 -17.86 32.51 -12.53
N GLY A 26 -17.12 31.74 -13.33
CA GLY A 26 -17.60 30.43 -13.79
C GLY A 26 -16.53 29.42 -14.18
N THR A 27 -15.26 29.70 -13.89
CA THR A 27 -14.12 28.85 -14.31
C THR A 27 -12.99 28.90 -13.29
N ALA A 28 -13.28 28.60 -12.02
CA ALA A 28 -12.24 28.49 -10.99
C ALA A 28 -12.48 27.36 -9.98
N LEU A 29 -13.26 26.32 -10.32
CA LEU A 29 -13.55 25.22 -9.40
C LEU A 29 -13.55 23.84 -10.07
N VAL A 30 -12.57 23.54 -10.93
CA VAL A 30 -12.43 22.19 -11.54
C VAL A 30 -11.00 21.61 -11.41
N VAL A 31 -10.02 22.37 -10.90
CA VAL A 31 -8.60 21.93 -10.93
C VAL A 31 -8.10 21.31 -9.60
N PHE A 32 -8.94 21.17 -8.57
CA PHE A 32 -8.53 20.54 -7.30
C PHE A 32 -8.96 19.07 -7.10
N GLY A 33 -9.50 18.42 -8.13
CA GLY A 33 -10.03 17.04 -8.03
C GLY A 33 -9.05 15.91 -8.36
N LEU A 34 -7.82 16.20 -8.83
CA LEU A 34 -6.94 15.17 -9.39
C LEU A 34 -5.80 14.70 -8.47
N ALA A 35 -5.73 15.19 -7.24
CA ALA A 35 -4.71 14.77 -6.27
C ALA A 35 -5.24 13.79 -5.20
N GLY A 36 -6.40 13.16 -5.44
CA GLY A 36 -7.09 12.30 -4.47
C GLY A 36 -7.30 10.84 -4.90
N CYS A 37 -6.70 10.40 -6.00
CA CYS A 37 -6.67 8.98 -6.39
C CYS A 37 -5.22 8.49 -6.36
N ASN A 38 -4.65 8.38 -5.17
CA ASN A 38 -3.30 7.82 -5.00
C ASN A 38 -3.30 6.56 -4.14
N ASP A 39 -4.47 5.97 -3.92
CA ASP A 39 -4.67 4.99 -2.87
C ASP A 39 -4.74 3.59 -3.50
N LEU A 40 -3.81 2.72 -3.10
CA LEU A 40 -3.45 1.43 -3.71
C LEU A 40 -2.63 1.52 -4.99
N ARG A 41 -1.33 1.85 -4.82
CA ARG A 41 -0.28 1.41 -5.76
C ARG A 41 -0.47 -0.09 -6.05
N ASP A 42 -0.20 -0.49 -7.28
CA ASP A 42 -0.25 -1.90 -7.66
C ASP A 42 0.90 -2.63 -6.94
N TYR A 43 0.62 -3.28 -5.81
CA TYR A 43 1.57 -4.09 -5.05
C TYR A 43 1.63 -5.55 -5.53
N ASP A 44 0.86 -5.90 -6.58
CA ASP A 44 0.83 -7.27 -7.06
C ASP A 44 2.18 -7.63 -7.75
N GLY A 45 2.55 -8.91 -7.72
CA GLY A 45 3.75 -9.41 -8.40
C GLY A 45 4.76 -10.09 -7.48
N ALA A 46 6.03 -10.05 -7.89
CA ALA A 46 7.13 -10.75 -7.22
C ALA A 46 8.03 -9.79 -6.42
N TRP A 47 8.51 -10.26 -5.28
CA TRP A 47 9.22 -9.47 -4.29
C TRP A 47 10.36 -10.28 -3.66
N SER A 48 11.50 -9.66 -3.36
CA SER A 48 12.51 -10.27 -2.49
C SER A 48 13.36 -9.30 -1.70
N GLY A 49 14.00 -9.82 -0.67
CA GLY A 49 14.87 -9.08 0.23
C GLY A 49 15.50 -9.97 1.28
N LYS A 50 16.49 -9.42 1.99
CA LYS A 50 17.25 -10.14 3.02
C LYS A 50 16.67 -9.90 4.40
N VAL A 51 16.81 -10.90 5.26
CA VAL A 51 16.41 -10.81 6.66
C VAL A 51 17.19 -9.67 7.33
N ILE A 52 16.49 -8.91 8.14
CA ILE A 52 17.04 -7.78 8.88
C ILE A 52 17.49 -8.27 10.25
N GLY A 53 18.76 -8.01 10.53
CA GLY A 53 19.36 -8.11 11.84
C GLY A 53 20.86 -8.37 11.71
N ASP A 54 21.63 -7.84 12.65
CA ASP A 54 23.02 -8.22 12.81
C ASP A 54 23.12 -9.34 13.84
N ASN A 55 24.17 -10.16 13.80
CA ASN A 55 24.41 -11.32 14.67
C ASN A 55 24.57 -10.98 16.18
N THR A 56 23.92 -9.94 16.70
CA THR A 56 23.82 -9.66 18.14
C THR A 56 22.62 -10.39 18.74
N PRO A 57 22.62 -10.72 20.04
CA PRO A 57 21.48 -11.35 20.69
C PRO A 57 20.36 -10.32 20.93
N ASP A 58 19.77 -9.84 19.83
CA ASP A 58 18.53 -9.09 19.81
C ASP A 58 17.40 -10.03 19.36
N PHE A 59 16.26 -9.95 20.04
CA PHE A 59 15.06 -10.79 19.82
C PHE A 59 14.52 -10.78 18.36
N ILE A 60 15.03 -9.86 17.53
CA ILE A 60 14.64 -9.60 16.13
C ILE A 60 15.14 -10.70 15.17
N LEU A 61 16.12 -11.53 15.56
CA LEU A 61 16.60 -12.68 14.79
C LEU A 61 16.49 -14.01 15.55
N SER A 62 15.37 -14.23 16.23
CA SER A 62 15.14 -15.55 16.83
C SER A 62 14.94 -16.57 15.71
N GLY A 63 15.91 -17.43 15.41
CA GLY A 63 15.72 -18.64 14.60
C GLY A 63 15.87 -18.54 13.07
N PHE A 64 16.09 -17.36 12.48
CA PHE A 64 16.47 -17.22 11.07
C PHE A 64 17.94 -16.79 10.93
N PRO A 65 18.80 -17.53 10.20
CA PRO A 65 20.20 -17.15 10.00
C PRO A 65 20.37 -15.81 9.25
N GLU A 66 21.42 -15.06 9.57
CA GLU A 66 21.79 -13.85 8.82
C GLU A 66 21.95 -14.18 7.32
N GLY A 67 21.48 -13.26 6.47
CA GLY A 67 21.58 -13.41 5.02
C GLY A 67 20.50 -14.29 4.41
N THR A 68 19.58 -14.86 5.21
CA THR A 68 18.39 -15.54 4.70
C THR A 68 17.58 -14.58 3.84
N GLU A 69 17.41 -14.91 2.57
CA GLU A 69 16.56 -14.15 1.64
C GLU A 69 15.15 -14.73 1.64
N LEU A 70 14.16 -13.85 1.58
CA LEU A 70 12.75 -14.21 1.41
C LEU A 70 12.31 -13.75 0.02
N GLU A 71 11.68 -14.65 -0.72
CA GLU A 71 11.05 -14.41 -2.02
C GLU A 71 9.54 -14.58 -1.85
N ILE A 72 8.75 -13.67 -2.43
CA ILE A 72 7.31 -13.83 -2.61
C ILE A 72 7.02 -13.84 -4.11
N ARG A 73 6.32 -14.86 -4.59
CA ARG A 73 5.85 -15.00 -5.97
C ARG A 73 4.35 -14.83 -6.04
N ASP A 74 3.89 -14.21 -7.13
CA ASP A 74 2.47 -14.02 -7.47
C ASP A 74 1.68 -13.41 -6.31
N PHE A 75 2.28 -12.43 -5.62
CA PHE A 75 1.58 -11.72 -4.57
C PHE A 75 0.39 -10.97 -5.17
N ALA A 76 -0.77 -11.12 -4.57
CA ALA A 76 -1.98 -10.39 -4.90
C ALA A 76 -2.56 -9.81 -3.61
N ALA A 77 -2.63 -8.48 -3.53
CA ALA A 77 -3.16 -7.79 -2.36
C ALA A 77 -4.67 -8.05 -2.17
N HIS A 78 -5.38 -8.37 -3.26
CA HIS A 78 -6.81 -8.69 -3.29
C HIS A 78 -7.06 -9.88 -4.23
N PRO A 79 -6.72 -11.12 -3.83
CA PRO A 79 -6.85 -12.27 -4.70
C PRO A 79 -8.33 -12.59 -4.95
N ALA A 80 -8.69 -12.85 -6.20
CA ALA A 80 -10.05 -13.26 -6.56
C ALA A 80 -10.37 -14.72 -6.14
N ALA A 81 -9.35 -15.58 -6.13
CA ALA A 81 -9.40 -16.97 -5.69
C ALA A 81 -7.98 -17.50 -5.46
N GLY A 82 -7.85 -18.51 -4.59
CA GLY A 82 -6.56 -19.17 -4.31
C GLY A 82 -5.70 -18.44 -3.28
N PRO A 83 -4.45 -18.88 -3.09
CA PRO A 83 -3.53 -18.24 -2.15
C PRO A 83 -3.15 -16.84 -2.64
N PRO A 84 -2.97 -15.86 -1.73
CA PRO A 84 -2.51 -14.50 -2.06
C PRO A 84 -1.07 -14.43 -2.56
N GLY A 85 -0.32 -15.53 -2.54
CA GLY A 85 1.07 -15.60 -2.97
C GLY A 85 1.77 -16.83 -2.41
N PHE A 86 3.01 -17.04 -2.81
CA PHE A 86 3.85 -18.16 -2.37
C PHE A 86 5.18 -17.62 -1.85
N ILE A 87 5.63 -18.12 -0.71
CA ILE A 87 6.88 -17.71 -0.09
C ILE A 87 7.96 -18.78 -0.19
N THR A 88 9.19 -18.36 -0.44
CA THR A 88 10.38 -19.23 -0.48
C THR A 88 11.51 -18.55 0.26
N THR A 89 12.32 -19.30 1.00
CA THR A 89 13.54 -18.78 1.60
C THR A 89 14.79 -19.36 0.97
N ARG A 90 15.84 -18.54 0.82
CA ARG A 90 17.16 -18.94 0.32
C ARG A 90 18.21 -18.76 1.41
N GLY A 91 19.17 -19.69 1.48
CA GLY A 91 20.19 -19.72 2.53
C GLY A 91 19.72 -20.34 3.85
N TYR A 92 18.41 -20.57 3.99
CA TYR A 92 17.78 -21.29 5.08
C TYR A 92 16.45 -21.85 4.58
N ASP A 93 16.32 -23.16 4.44
CA ASP A 93 15.20 -23.81 3.75
C ASP A 93 13.94 -23.93 4.66
N ALA A 94 13.50 -22.81 5.23
CA ALA A 94 12.30 -22.71 6.06
C ALA A 94 10.99 -22.77 5.26
N PHE A 95 11.00 -22.26 4.04
CA PHE A 95 9.87 -22.23 3.12
C PHE A 95 10.33 -22.60 1.71
N ASP A 96 9.53 -23.43 1.03
CA ASP A 96 9.73 -23.83 -0.36
C ASP A 96 8.37 -23.77 -1.07
N ASP A 97 8.21 -22.78 -1.95
CA ASP A 97 6.95 -22.45 -2.66
C ASP A 97 5.71 -22.59 -1.77
N THR A 98 5.82 -22.12 -0.52
CA THR A 98 4.82 -22.38 0.51
C THR A 98 3.71 -21.35 0.40
N PRO A 99 2.43 -21.76 0.29
CA PRO A 99 1.35 -20.81 0.08
C PRO A 99 1.12 -19.92 1.29
N LEU A 100 0.78 -18.66 1.03
CA LEU A 100 0.11 -17.80 2.00
C LEU A 100 -1.35 -18.22 2.07
N GLU A 101 -1.86 -18.43 3.28
CA GLU A 101 -3.25 -18.82 3.51
C GLU A 101 -3.99 -17.70 4.23
N ILE A 102 -5.17 -17.36 3.71
CA ILE A 102 -6.05 -16.39 4.34
C ILE A 102 -6.63 -17.02 5.62
N ILE A 103 -6.50 -16.30 6.72
CA ILE A 103 -7.12 -16.69 7.99
C ILE A 103 -8.55 -16.13 7.98
N ALA A 104 -9.53 -16.96 7.61
CA ALA A 104 -10.92 -16.52 7.38
C ALA A 104 -11.55 -15.64 8.50
N PRO A 105 -11.31 -15.89 9.81
CA PRO A 105 -11.79 -14.99 10.86
C PRO A 105 -11.16 -13.58 10.88
N LEU A 106 -10.00 -13.40 10.24
CA LEU A 106 -9.21 -12.15 10.21
C LEU A 106 -9.37 -11.36 8.90
N GLU A 107 -10.18 -11.84 7.95
CA GLU A 107 -10.55 -11.06 6.74
C GLU A 107 -11.28 -9.73 7.08
N HIS A 108 -11.74 -9.61 8.32
CA HIS A 108 -12.36 -8.41 8.90
C HIS A 108 -11.58 -7.87 10.10
N ASP A 109 -10.29 -8.22 10.25
CA ASP A 109 -9.49 -7.82 11.42
C ASP A 109 -9.37 -6.30 11.51
N LEU A 110 -9.88 -5.75 12.62
CA LEU A 110 -9.82 -4.35 12.97
C LEU A 110 -8.38 -3.83 13.11
N LEU A 111 -7.39 -4.71 13.31
CA LEU A 111 -5.97 -4.34 13.29
C LEU A 111 -5.46 -3.97 11.89
N SER A 112 -6.09 -4.47 10.81
CA SER A 112 -5.78 -4.03 9.45
C SER A 112 -6.21 -2.59 9.17
N GLN A 113 -7.16 -2.08 9.96
CA GLN A 113 -7.66 -0.70 9.91
C GLN A 113 -6.90 0.22 10.88
N TYR A 114 -6.06 -0.34 11.76
CA TYR A 114 -5.29 0.46 12.70
C TYR A 114 -4.04 1.01 12.02
N ASP A 115 -4.05 2.32 11.80
CA ASP A 115 -2.89 3.06 11.35
C ASP A 115 -1.88 3.10 12.50
N PHE A 116 -0.89 2.21 12.48
CA PHE A 116 0.18 2.25 13.47
C PHE A 116 1.01 3.50 13.16
N PRO A 117 1.18 4.45 14.09
CA PRO A 117 2.05 5.60 13.87
C PRO A 117 3.50 5.10 13.66
N GLY A 118 3.92 4.98 12.40
CA GLY A 118 5.24 4.45 12.06
C GLY A 118 5.45 4.14 10.58
N MET A 119 6.44 4.82 10.00
CA MET A 119 7.23 4.38 8.82
C MET A 119 6.45 4.15 7.51
N GLY A 120 5.34 4.86 7.25
CA GLY A 120 4.71 4.84 5.92
C GLY A 120 3.94 3.56 5.57
N ARG A 121 3.51 2.76 6.57
CA ARG A 121 2.67 1.57 6.32
C ARG A 121 1.29 2.01 5.81
N VAL A 122 0.93 1.54 4.62
CA VAL A 122 -0.37 1.82 3.96
C VAL A 122 -1.43 0.79 4.35
N ARG A 123 -1.05 -0.48 4.46
CA ARG A 123 -1.97 -1.59 4.78
C ARG A 123 -1.22 -2.77 5.35
N ASN A 124 -1.88 -3.54 6.23
CA ASN A 124 -1.34 -4.77 6.80
C ASN A 124 -2.23 -5.96 6.46
N TYR A 125 -1.61 -7.07 6.07
CA TYR A 125 -2.23 -8.37 5.88
C TYR A 125 -1.62 -9.38 6.84
N ILE A 126 -2.44 -10.33 7.29
CA ILE A 126 -2.02 -11.43 8.17
C ILE A 126 -2.43 -12.73 7.49
N TYR A 127 -1.45 -13.62 7.32
CA TYR A 127 -1.60 -14.92 6.70
C TYR A 127 -1.09 -16.00 7.64
N ALA A 128 -1.63 -17.21 7.48
CA ALA A 128 -0.99 -18.42 7.96
C ALA A 128 -0.20 -19.04 6.82
N THR A 129 0.75 -19.91 7.14
CA THR A 129 1.41 -20.75 6.15
C THR A 129 1.74 -22.11 6.78
N ARG A 130 1.83 -23.16 5.96
CA ARG A 130 2.09 -24.53 6.43
C ARG A 130 3.25 -25.14 5.64
N PRO A 131 4.49 -24.91 6.08
CA PRO A 131 5.67 -25.52 5.46
C PRO A 131 5.58 -27.05 5.51
N THR A 132 5.85 -27.70 4.39
CA THR A 132 5.90 -29.17 4.29
C THR A 132 7.33 -29.71 4.36
N THR A 133 8.32 -28.81 4.32
CA THR A 133 9.76 -29.09 4.41
C THR A 133 10.43 -28.15 5.40
N GLY A 134 11.66 -28.47 5.80
CA GLY A 134 12.49 -27.59 6.61
C GLY A 134 12.21 -27.60 8.12
N PRO A 135 12.82 -26.66 8.87
CA PRO A 135 12.76 -26.59 10.33
C PRO A 135 11.40 -26.13 10.90
N LEU A 136 10.48 -25.66 10.06
CA LEU A 136 9.18 -25.10 10.48
C LEU A 136 8.00 -26.04 10.25
N VAL A 137 8.25 -27.28 9.81
CA VAL A 137 7.19 -28.28 9.58
C VAL A 137 6.36 -28.49 10.84
N GLY A 138 5.04 -28.40 10.69
CA GLY A 138 4.07 -28.61 11.77
C GLY A 138 3.95 -27.47 12.78
N ARG A 139 4.53 -26.30 12.49
CA ARG A 139 4.54 -25.14 13.40
C ARG A 139 3.65 -23.97 12.99
N ASP A 140 2.90 -24.11 11.90
CA ASP A 140 1.96 -23.14 11.32
C ASP A 140 2.36 -21.65 11.52
N PRO A 141 3.47 -21.18 10.89
CA PRO A 141 3.91 -19.79 10.99
C PRO A 141 2.82 -18.78 10.63
N MET A 142 2.80 -17.66 11.36
CA MET A 142 2.05 -16.46 10.97
C MET A 142 2.95 -15.52 10.18
N VAL A 143 2.43 -15.00 9.06
CA VAL A 143 3.13 -14.09 8.16
C VAL A 143 2.35 -12.78 8.11
N PHE A 144 3.01 -11.68 8.47
CA PHE A 144 2.47 -10.34 8.35
C PHE A 144 3.11 -9.68 7.14
N ILE A 145 2.30 -9.14 6.23
CA ILE A 145 2.77 -8.38 5.08
C ILE A 145 2.23 -6.96 5.21
N SER A 146 3.13 -5.99 5.36
CA SER A 146 2.79 -4.57 5.37
C SER A 146 3.18 -3.93 4.04
N LEU A 147 2.22 -3.30 3.36
CA LEU A 147 2.47 -2.46 2.20
C LEU A 147 3.08 -1.14 2.67
N ILE A 148 4.23 -0.75 2.15
CA ILE A 148 4.92 0.49 2.53
C ILE A 148 4.82 1.52 1.41
N ASP A 149 4.62 2.80 1.76
CA ASP A 149 4.44 3.93 0.84
C ASP A 149 5.67 4.28 -0.02
N ASP A 150 6.74 3.50 0.04
CA ASP A 150 7.94 3.63 -0.78
C ASP A 150 8.06 2.54 -1.87
N ASP A 151 6.95 1.85 -2.19
CA ASP A 151 6.91 0.70 -3.10
C ASP A 151 7.75 -0.50 -2.60
N SER A 152 7.74 -0.74 -1.29
CA SER A 152 8.30 -1.94 -0.67
C SER A 152 7.27 -2.73 0.14
N LEU A 153 7.61 -3.99 0.46
CA LEU A 153 6.88 -4.79 1.43
C LEU A 153 7.73 -5.00 2.68
N GLU A 154 7.15 -4.77 3.85
CA GLU A 154 7.71 -5.29 5.09
C GLU A 154 7.06 -6.64 5.39
N VAL A 155 7.87 -7.67 5.60
CA VAL A 155 7.38 -9.01 5.94
C VAL A 155 7.89 -9.42 7.30
N ARG A 156 6.98 -9.86 8.17
CA ARG A 156 7.32 -10.45 9.47
C ARG A 156 6.81 -11.87 9.54
N VAL A 157 7.68 -12.80 9.91
CA VAL A 157 7.31 -14.19 10.18
C VAL A 157 7.42 -14.42 11.66
N ILE A 158 6.34 -14.93 12.26
CA ILE A 158 6.28 -15.28 13.69
C ILE A 158 5.87 -16.74 13.80
N VAL A 159 6.70 -17.53 14.48
CA VAL A 159 6.42 -18.92 14.80
C VAL A 159 6.39 -19.04 16.32
N GLY A 160 5.19 -19.20 16.85
CA GLY A 160 5.01 -19.55 18.25
C GLY A 160 5.68 -20.90 18.53
N SER A 161 6.28 -21.06 19.70
CA SER A 161 6.86 -22.34 20.07
C SER A 161 5.80 -23.31 20.57
N GLY A 162 4.70 -22.85 21.18
CA GLY A 162 3.68 -23.68 21.83
C GLY A 162 4.19 -24.53 23.01
N ASP A 163 5.51 -24.74 23.04
CA ASP A 163 6.36 -25.48 23.94
C ASP A 163 7.68 -24.70 24.04
N GLU A 164 8.14 -24.39 25.25
CA GLU A 164 9.37 -23.61 25.49
C GLU A 164 10.64 -24.32 24.98
N THR A 165 10.58 -25.63 24.69
CA THR A 165 11.73 -26.43 24.26
C THR A 165 12.09 -26.28 22.79
N THR A 166 11.15 -25.85 21.93
CA THR A 166 11.35 -25.81 20.46
C THR A 166 11.89 -24.47 19.95
N GLY A 167 11.94 -23.45 20.82
CA GLY A 167 12.37 -22.09 20.48
C GLY A 167 11.39 -21.35 19.55
N GLY A 168 11.30 -20.03 19.67
CA GLY A 168 10.49 -19.20 18.77
C GLY A 168 11.25 -18.87 17.49
N HIS A 169 10.54 -18.71 16.37
CA HIS A 169 11.11 -18.06 15.18
C HIS A 169 10.48 -16.67 15.00
N PHE A 170 11.32 -15.68 14.81
CA PHE A 170 10.94 -14.33 14.41
C PHE A 170 11.92 -13.86 13.34
N GLY A 171 11.38 -13.46 12.19
CA GLY A 171 12.15 -12.87 11.10
C GLY A 171 11.44 -11.64 10.56
N LEU A 172 12.23 -10.66 10.11
CA LEU A 172 11.77 -9.40 9.53
C LEU A 172 12.53 -9.16 8.22
N TRP A 173 11.83 -8.80 7.16
CA TRP A 173 12.40 -8.48 5.85
C TRP A 173 11.80 -7.17 5.30
N TYR A 174 12.61 -6.37 4.60
CA TYR A 174 12.12 -5.39 3.62
C TYR A 174 12.35 -5.94 2.22
N LEU A 175 11.29 -6.10 1.45
CA LEU A 175 11.33 -6.66 0.10
C LEU A 175 11.17 -5.54 -0.93
N GLY A 176 12.05 -5.56 -1.93
CA GLY A 176 11.91 -4.80 -3.16
C GLY A 176 11.23 -5.64 -4.24
N ARG A 177 10.66 -4.97 -5.24
CA ARG A 177 10.07 -5.60 -6.41
C ARG A 177 11.15 -6.27 -7.28
N GLN A 178 10.85 -7.46 -7.79
CA GLN A 178 11.69 -8.19 -8.75
C GLN A 178 11.42 -7.79 -10.20
#